data_AF-A0AAW0I2G8-F1
#
_entry.id   AF-A0AAW0I2G8-F1
#
_cell.length_a   1.000
_cell.length_b   1.000
_cell.length_c   1.000
_cell.angle_alpha   90.00
_cell.angle_beta   90.00
_cell.angle_gamma   90.00
#
_symmetry.space_group_name_H-M   'P 1'
#
loop_
_entity.id
_entity.type
_entity.pdbx_description
1 polymer ?
#
loop_
_entity_poly.entity_id
_entity_poly.type
_entity_poly.pdbx_seq_one_letter_code
_entity_poly.pdbx_strand_id
1 'polypeptide(L)'
;MVKVKARDLHGMKEEELLKQLDDLKVELSQLRVAKRSLEFYSKGKPQEILQGQEVQASGLATQENEKTRAMRHQLTKHEEKLKKKKQQRKERLYPQRKYAGKA
;
A
#
# COMPACT_ATOMS: atom_id res chain seq x y z
N MET A 1 29.13 -2.75 0.14
CA MET A 1 28.04 -1.83 0.55
C MET A 1 27.76 -2.02 2.03
N VAL A 2 27.69 -0.92 2.78
CA VAL A 2 27.22 -0.93 4.16
C VAL A 2 25.71 -1.13 4.15
N LYS A 3 25.18 -1.99 5.03
CA LYS A 3 23.74 -2.27 5.09
C LYS A 3 23.01 -1.09 5.76
N VAL A 4 22.27 -0.32 4.97
CA VAL A 4 21.43 0.79 5.45
C VAL A 4 20.21 0.22 6.18
N LYS A 5 19.90 0.73 7.39
CA LYS A 5 18.67 0.36 8.12
C LYS A 5 17.65 1.49 8.00
N ALA A 6 16.39 1.13 7.79
CA ALA A 6 15.29 2.10 7.67
C ALA A 6 15.14 3.02 8.90
N ARG A 7 15.47 2.52 10.10
CA ARG A 7 15.45 3.32 11.34
C ARG A 7 16.40 4.51 11.32
N ASP A 8 17.53 4.38 10.64
CA ASP A 8 18.57 5.40 10.60
C ASP A 8 18.22 6.53 9.61
N LEU A 9 17.31 6.26 8.66
CA LEU A 9 16.89 7.20 7.62
C LEU A 9 15.78 8.17 8.08
N HIS A 10 15.01 7.80 9.10
CA HIS A 10 13.86 8.59 9.54
C HIS A 10 14.25 9.93 10.20
N GLY A 11 15.48 10.06 10.72
CA GLY A 11 15.97 11.28 11.35
C GLY A 11 16.72 12.23 10.41
N MET A 12 16.95 11.83 9.15
CA MET A 12 17.72 12.61 8.18
C MET A 12 16.80 13.56 7.41
N LYS A 13 17.37 14.67 6.90
CA LYS A 13 16.61 15.59 6.05
C LYS A 13 16.40 14.99 4.66
N GLU A 14 15.31 15.38 4.01
CA GLU A 14 14.97 14.91 2.66
C GLU A 14 16.10 15.15 1.65
N GLU A 15 16.73 16.31 1.69
CA GLU A 15 17.86 16.66 0.82
C GLU A 15 19.07 15.73 1.00
N GLU A 16 19.35 15.32 2.24
CA GLU A 16 20.44 14.40 2.56
C GLU A 16 20.14 12.99 2.04
N LEU A 17 18.89 12.55 2.15
CA LEU A 17 18.43 11.26 1.63
C LEU A 17 18.50 11.21 0.10
N LEU A 18 18.10 12.29 -0.57
CA LEU A 18 18.17 12.40 -2.03
C LEU A 18 19.63 12.35 -2.52
N LYS A 19 20.52 13.08 -1.85
CA LYS A 19 21.95 13.05 -2.17
C LYS A 19 22.55 11.64 -1.98
N GLN A 20 22.24 10.98 -0.86
CA GLN A 20 22.66 9.60 -0.61
C GLN A 20 22.13 8.63 -1.68
N LEU A 21 20.88 8.81 -2.10
CA LEU A 21 20.27 7.97 -3.14
C LEU A 21 21.01 8.10 -4.47
N ASP A 22 21.38 9.32 -4.86
CA ASP A 22 22.07 9.57 -6.12
C ASP A 22 23.51 9.07 -6.10
N ASP A 23 24.23 9.22 -4.98
CA ASP A 23 25.56 8.63 -4.79
C ASP A 23 25.52 7.10 -4.90
N LEU A 24 24.54 6.45 -4.26
CA LEU A 24 24.35 4.99 -4.34
C LEU A 24 23.98 4.51 -5.76
N LYS A 25 23.21 5.29 -6.53
CA LYS A 25 22.92 4.98 -7.94
C LYS A 25 24.18 5.03 -8.79
N VAL A 26 25.04 6.04 -8.57
CA VAL A 26 26.31 6.18 -9.29
C VAL A 26 27.23 5.01 -8.97
N GLU A 27 27.41 4.65 -7.70
CA GLU A 27 28.21 3.49 -7.28
C GLU A 27 27.70 2.18 -7.93
N LEU A 28 26.39 1.98 -7.94
CA LEU A 28 25.77 0.79 -8.55
C LEU A 28 26.02 0.75 -10.06
N SER A 29 25.92 1.91 -10.74
CA SER A 29 26.18 2.02 -12.18
C SER A 29 27.63 1.65 -12.53
N GLN A 30 28.59 2.12 -11.73
CA GLN A 30 30.02 1.79 -11.89
C GLN A 30 30.28 0.31 -11.68
N LEU A 31 29.69 -0.29 -10.63
CA LEU A 31 29.80 -1.73 -10.38
C LEU A 31 29.19 -2.58 -11.50
N ARG A 32 28.08 -2.13 -12.11
CA ARG A 32 27.49 -2.81 -13.27
C ARG A 32 28.39 -2.78 -14.50
N VAL A 33 29.02 -1.63 -14.78
CA VAL A 33 29.98 -1.50 -15.89
C VAL A 33 31.19 -2.39 -15.66
N ALA A 34 31.78 -2.34 -14.46
CA ALA A 34 32.92 -3.18 -14.08
C ALA A 34 32.60 -4.68 -14.12
N LYS A 35 31.41 -5.07 -13.66
CA LYS A 35 30.93 -6.46 -13.76
C LYS A 35 30.76 -6.87 -15.23
N ARG A 36 30.10 -6.05 -16.04
CA ARG A 36 29.88 -6.33 -17.47
C ARG A 36 31.20 -6.47 -18.22
N SER A 37 32.19 -5.61 -17.96
CA SER A 37 33.52 -5.77 -18.59
C SER A 37 34.16 -7.10 -18.19
N LEU A 38 34.13 -7.47 -16.91
CA LEU A 38 34.76 -8.70 -16.41
C LEU A 38 34.05 -9.97 -16.92
N GLU A 39 32.72 -9.92 -17.02
CA GLU A 39 31.86 -11.00 -17.50
C GLU A 39 31.99 -11.16 -19.04
N PHE A 40 32.11 -10.06 -19.77
CA PHE A 40 32.33 -10.01 -21.23
C PHE A 40 33.66 -10.63 -21.67
N TYR A 41 34.75 -10.45 -20.90
CA TYR A 41 36.01 -11.13 -21.17
C TYR A 41 35.99 -12.63 -20.85
N SER A 42 35.05 -13.11 -20.02
CA SER A 42 35.00 -14.51 -19.58
C SER A 42 34.04 -15.40 -20.38
N LYS A 43 32.88 -14.87 -20.82
CA LYS A 43 31.85 -15.62 -21.55
C LYS A 43 31.13 -14.67 -22.49
N GLY A 44 31.61 -14.58 -23.73
CA GLY A 44 31.04 -13.69 -24.74
C GLY A 44 29.57 -14.00 -25.07
N LYS A 45 28.63 -13.31 -24.41
CA LYS A 45 27.27 -13.01 -24.89
C LYS A 45 26.75 -11.73 -24.21
N PRO A 46 26.23 -10.73 -24.95
CA PRO A 46 25.50 -9.62 -24.33
C PRO A 46 24.11 -10.10 -23.89
N GLN A 47 23.81 -10.02 -22.59
CA GLN A 47 22.46 -10.20 -22.06
C GLN A 47 21.65 -8.91 -22.20
N GLU A 48 20.41 -9.09 -22.66
CA GLU A 48 19.37 -8.09 -22.90
C GLU A 48 19.18 -7.14 -21.71
N ILE A 49 19.17 -5.84 -22.00
CA ILE A 49 18.80 -4.80 -21.04
C ILE A 49 17.32 -4.51 -21.24
N LEU A 50 16.47 -5.09 -20.40
CA LEU A 50 15.10 -4.62 -20.25
C LEU A 50 15.16 -3.27 -19.51
N GLN A 51 15.12 -2.18 -20.27
CA GLN A 51 14.79 -0.87 -19.71
C GLN A 51 13.30 -0.88 -19.34
N GLY A 52 13.01 -1.10 -18.05
CA GLY A 52 11.71 -0.73 -17.51
C GLY A 52 11.60 0.79 -17.60
N GLN A 53 10.82 1.29 -18.56
CA GLN A 53 10.36 2.68 -18.51
C GLN A 53 9.44 2.80 -17.29
N GLU A 54 9.78 3.72 -16.39
CA GLU A 54 8.83 4.21 -15.39
C GLU A 54 7.73 4.95 -16.13
N VAL A 55 6.60 4.27 -16.34
CA VAL A 55 5.35 4.94 -16.66
C VAL A 55 5.00 5.75 -15.42
N GLN A 56 4.87 7.08 -15.55
CA GLN A 56 4.29 7.90 -14.49
C GLN A 56 2.86 7.43 -14.26
N ALA A 57 2.67 6.52 -13.30
CA ALA A 57 1.35 6.18 -12.83
C ALA A 57 0.80 7.42 -12.12
N SER A 58 -0.08 8.16 -12.79
CA SER A 58 -0.94 9.13 -12.14
C SER A 58 -1.88 8.36 -11.20
N GLY A 59 -1.46 8.19 -9.95
CA GLY A 59 -2.14 7.26 -9.04
C GLY A 59 -2.02 7.69 -7.59
N LEU A 60 -2.72 8.76 -7.21
CA LEU A 60 -3.17 8.90 -5.82
C LEU A 60 -4.48 8.12 -5.66
N ALA A 61 -4.37 6.79 -5.74
CA ALA A 61 -5.30 5.86 -5.07
C ALA A 61 -4.69 5.46 -3.72
N THR A 62 -4.13 6.45 -3.02
CA THR A 62 -3.52 6.28 -1.71
C THR A 62 -4.61 6.32 -0.66
N GLN A 63 -4.63 5.26 0.16
CA GLN A 63 -5.36 5.13 1.42
C GLN A 63 -6.85 4.76 1.39
N GLU A 64 -7.41 4.35 0.26
CA GLU A 64 -8.68 3.61 0.30
C GLU A 64 -8.40 2.12 0.48
N ASN A 65 -8.34 1.73 1.75
CA ASN A 65 -8.39 0.37 2.32
C ASN A 65 -8.62 -0.75 1.29
N GLU A 66 -7.78 -1.80 1.35
CA GLU A 66 -7.80 -3.04 0.57
C GLU A 66 -9.08 -3.88 0.78
N LYS A 67 -10.25 -3.25 0.67
CA LYS A 67 -11.56 -3.87 0.78
C LYS A 67 -11.87 -4.55 -0.54
N THR A 68 -12.39 -5.77 -0.44
CA THR A 68 -12.98 -6.46 -1.58
C THR A 68 -14.09 -5.61 -2.20
N ARG A 69 -14.32 -5.79 -3.51
CA ARG A 69 -15.40 -5.11 -4.24
C ARG A 69 -16.75 -5.25 -3.55
N ALA A 70 -17.06 -6.44 -3.02
CA ALA A 70 -18.28 -6.69 -2.27
C ALA A 70 -18.40 -5.77 -1.04
N MET A 71 -17.34 -5.61 -0.25
CA MET A 71 -17.33 -4.70 0.92
C MET A 71 -17.45 -3.23 0.53
N ARG A 72 -16.96 -2.81 -0.63
CA ARG A 72 -17.13 -1.43 -1.12
C ARG A 72 -18.57 -1.11 -1.51
N HIS A 73 -19.33 -2.12 -1.95
CA HIS A 73 -20.73 -1.97 -2.33
C HIS A 73 -21.71 -2.29 -1.18
N GLN A 74 -21.23 -2.67 0.00
CA GLN A 74 -22.08 -2.83 1.18
C GLN A 74 -22.61 -1.47 1.63
N LEU A 75 -23.83 -1.47 2.18
CA LEU A 75 -24.44 -0.28 2.76
C LEU A 75 -23.59 0.26 3.91
N THR A 76 -23.65 1.57 4.11
CA THR A 76 -23.03 2.17 5.29
C THR A 76 -23.82 1.79 6.55
N LYS A 77 -23.16 1.74 7.71
CA LYS A 77 -23.81 1.45 9.00
C LYS A 77 -24.98 2.37 9.32
N HIS A 78 -24.97 3.59 8.79
CA HIS A 78 -26.07 4.54 8.95
C HIS A 78 -27.28 4.12 8.10
N GLU A 79 -27.06 3.82 6.83
CA GLU A 79 -28.11 3.40 5.90
C GLU A 79 -28.75 2.08 6.33
N GLU A 80 -27.96 1.11 6.78
CA GLU A 80 -28.47 -0.15 7.34
C GLU A 80 -29.38 0.06 8.55
N LYS A 81 -29.12 1.11 9.36
CA LYS A 81 -29.88 1.42 10.57
C LYS A 81 -31.08 2.33 10.34
N LEU A 82 -31.27 2.86 9.13
CA LEU A 82 -32.41 3.72 8.83
C LEU A 82 -33.73 2.93 8.95
N LYS A 83 -34.60 3.37 9.86
CA LYS A 83 -35.93 2.79 10.07
C LYS A 83 -37.02 3.75 9.64
N LYS A 84 -38.09 3.23 9.03
CA LYS A 84 -39.30 4.01 8.73
C LYS A 84 -39.94 4.54 10.02
N LYS A 85 -40.55 5.74 9.98
CA LYS A 85 -41.23 6.35 11.16
C LYS A 85 -42.27 5.42 11.81
N LYS A 86 -43.00 4.66 10.99
CA LYS A 86 -43.96 3.63 11.46
C LYS A 86 -43.26 2.55 12.30
N GLN A 87 -42.10 2.06 11.86
CA GLN A 87 -41.34 1.05 12.56
C GLN A 87 -40.76 1.60 13.87
N GLN A 88 -40.18 2.80 13.84
CA GLN A 88 -39.68 3.47 15.06
C GLN A 88 -40.78 3.63 16.11
N ARG A 89 -42.00 4.04 15.69
CA ARG A 89 -43.16 4.14 16.59
C ARG A 89 -43.54 2.78 17.19
N LYS A 90 -43.55 1.72 16.38
CA LYS A 90 -43.87 0.35 16.83
C LYS A 90 -42.85 -0.15 17.85
N GLU A 91 -41.55 0.01 17.57
CA GLU A 91 -40.47 -0.39 18.47
C GLU A 91 -40.48 0.40 19.79
N ARG A 92 -40.81 1.70 19.74
CA ARG A 92 -40.96 2.53 20.93
C ARG A 92 -42.16 2.12 21.79
N LEU A 93 -43.30 1.83 21.14
CA LEU A 93 -44.55 1.52 21.84
C LEU A 93 -44.59 0.08 22.37
N TYR A 94 -44.03 -0.86 21.62
CA TYR A 94 -44.06 -2.30 21.92
C TYR A 94 -42.65 -2.90 21.89
N PRO A 95 -41.77 -2.55 22.84
CA PRO A 95 -40.47 -3.18 22.95
C PRO A 95 -40.64 -4.66 23.32
N GLN A 96 -39.80 -5.53 22.77
CA GLN A 96 -39.72 -6.92 23.23
C GLN A 96 -39.19 -6.93 24.65
N ARG A 97 -40.02 -7.40 25.58
CA ARG A 97 -39.67 -7.54 27.00
C ARG A 97 -39.33 -9.00 27.28
N LYS A 98 -38.38 -9.23 28.17
CA LYS A 98 -38.06 -10.57 28.67
C LYS A 98 -39.14 -10.99 29.67
N TYR A 99 -39.69 -12.18 29.51
CA TYR A 99 -40.66 -12.78 30.44
C TYR A 99 -40.34 -14.25 30.65
N ALA A 100 -40.79 -14.79 31.78
CA ALA A 100 -40.70 -16.21 32.10
C ALA A 100 -42.12 -16.76 32.27
N GLY A 101 -42.36 -17.96 31.73
CA GLY A 101 -43.60 -18.70 31.96
C GLY A 101 -43.56 -19.38 33.32
N LYS A 102 -44.71 -19.46 33.98
CA LYS A 102 -44.88 -20.29 35.17
C LYS A 102 -45.17 -21.72 34.72
N ALA A 103 -44.57 -22.71 35.40
CA ALA A 103 -44.88 -24.12 35.19
C ALA A 103 -46.26 -24.48 35.75
#